data_AF-A0A810NNV3-F1
#
_entry.id   AF-A0A810NNV3-F1
#
_cell.length_a   1.000
_cell.length_b   1.000
_cell.length_c   1.000
_cell.angle_alpha   90.00
_cell.angle_beta   90.00
_cell.angle_gamma   90.00
#
_symmetry.space_group_name_H-M   'P 1'
#
loop_
_entity.id
_entity.type
_entity.pdbx_description
1 polymer ?
#
loop_
_entity_poly.entity_id
_entity_poly.type
_entity_poly.pdbx_seq_one_letter_code
_entity_poly.pdbx_strand_id
1 'polypeptide(L)'
;MDRTFCSYDVWGQASASGAAPLWRAPSQVELPLVKVLADGTYASVVINPKLRGARRDRVLTAAKAGAELDPQDGYLMHVIEYKCPTGTATAPVS
;
A
#
# COMPACT_ATOMS: atom_id res chain seq x y z
N MET A 1 9.27 -11.86 -12.96
CA MET A 1 7.94 -11.51 -12.41
C MET A 1 8.04 -10.14 -11.79
N ASP A 2 7.16 -9.22 -12.19
CA ASP A 2 7.14 -7.86 -11.65
C ASP A 2 6.58 -7.87 -10.21
N ARG A 3 7.33 -7.30 -9.29
CA ARG A 3 7.10 -7.38 -7.83
C ARG A 3 5.82 -6.64 -7.39
N THR A 4 5.36 -5.70 -8.21
CA THR A 4 4.14 -4.90 -7.98
C THR A 4 2.86 -5.69 -8.26
N PHE A 5 2.93 -6.67 -9.17
CA PHE A 5 1.79 -7.58 -9.42
C PHE A 5 1.64 -8.58 -8.27
N CYS A 6 2.77 -9.09 -7.76
CA CYS A 6 2.76 -9.95 -6.58
C CYS A 6 2.18 -9.22 -5.35
N SER A 7 2.49 -7.93 -5.15
CA SER A 7 1.86 -7.17 -4.08
C SER A 7 0.36 -7.00 -4.29
N TYR A 8 -0.11 -6.63 -5.50
CA TYR A 8 -1.55 -6.51 -5.78
C TYR A 8 -2.33 -7.81 -5.53
N ASP A 9 -1.83 -8.94 -6.04
CA ASP A 9 -2.51 -10.23 -5.92
C ASP A 9 -2.57 -10.72 -4.46
N VAL A 10 -1.50 -10.48 -3.68
CA VAL A 10 -1.48 -10.78 -2.24
C VAL A 10 -2.47 -9.88 -1.48
N TRP A 11 -2.61 -8.61 -1.86
CA TRP A 11 -3.62 -7.71 -1.30
C TRP A 11 -5.04 -8.22 -1.59
N GLY A 12 -5.32 -8.67 -2.81
CA GLY A 12 -6.61 -9.26 -3.17
C GLY A 12 -6.92 -10.53 -2.36
N GLN A 13 -5.95 -11.42 -2.20
CA GLN A 13 -6.11 -12.66 -1.42
C GLN A 13 -6.32 -12.40 0.08
N ALA A 14 -5.57 -11.47 0.67
CA ALA A 14 -5.71 -11.11 2.08
C ALA A 14 -7.07 -10.42 2.33
N SER A 15 -7.46 -9.47 1.47
CA SER A 15 -8.74 -8.77 1.58
C SER A 15 -9.92 -9.74 1.45
N ALA A 16 -9.85 -10.71 0.54
CA ALA A 16 -10.87 -11.74 0.37
C ALA A 16 -11.04 -12.66 1.59
N SER A 17 -9.99 -12.80 2.41
CA SER A 17 -10.05 -13.58 3.66
C SER A 17 -10.39 -12.74 4.89
N GLY A 18 -10.65 -11.43 4.72
CA GLY A 18 -10.94 -10.50 5.82
C GLY A 18 -9.69 -10.11 6.63
N ALA A 19 -8.50 -10.51 6.18
CA ALA A 19 -7.25 -10.14 6.81
C ALA A 19 -6.76 -8.79 6.26
N ALA A 20 -6.29 -7.90 7.13
CA ALA A 20 -5.56 -6.70 6.73
C ALA A 20 -4.07 -7.07 6.56
N PRO A 21 -3.53 -7.12 5.32
CA PRO A 21 -2.14 -7.47 5.12
C PRO A 21 -1.22 -6.32 5.58
N LEU A 22 -0.18 -6.67 6.34
CA LEU A 22 0.89 -5.74 6.69
C LEU A 22 2.07 -5.96 5.74
N TRP A 23 2.48 -4.92 5.02
CA TRP A 23 3.62 -4.98 4.12
C TRP A 23 4.71 -3.98 4.53
N ARG A 24 5.98 -4.39 4.43
CA ARG A 24 7.14 -3.48 4.50
C ARG A 24 7.56 -3.11 3.08
N ALA A 25 7.21 -1.90 2.66
CA ALA A 25 7.62 -1.38 1.37
C ALA A 25 9.13 -1.00 1.39
N PRO A 26 9.90 -1.35 0.36
CA PRO A 26 11.24 -0.78 0.18
C PRO A 26 11.12 0.73 -0.11
N SER A 27 12.15 1.50 0.25
CA SER A 27 12.15 2.97 0.18
C SER A 27 11.94 3.57 -1.22
N GLN A 28 12.03 2.75 -2.27
CA GLN A 28 11.88 3.18 -3.67
C GLN A 28 10.46 2.98 -4.23
N VAL A 29 9.49 2.52 -3.44
CA VAL A 29 8.10 2.39 -3.89
C VAL A 29 7.42 3.75 -3.77
N GLU A 30 7.11 4.37 -4.91
CA GLU A 30 6.26 5.55 -4.93
C GLU A 30 4.79 5.16 -4.73
N LEU A 31 4.22 5.62 -3.62
CA LEU A 31 2.83 5.39 -3.26
C LEU A 31 2.01 6.67 -3.51
N PRO A 32 0.88 6.59 -4.23
CA PRO A 32 0.04 7.77 -4.41
C PRO A 32 -0.51 8.24 -3.07
N LEU A 33 -0.25 9.49 -2.70
CA LEU A 33 -0.87 10.10 -1.53
C LEU A 33 -2.36 10.33 -1.81
N VAL A 34 -3.22 9.69 -1.02
CA VAL A 34 -4.67 9.87 -1.08
C VAL A 34 -5.10 10.94 -0.08
N LYS A 35 -4.70 10.79 1.19
CA LYS A 35 -5.07 11.72 2.26
C LYS A 35 -4.11 11.58 3.45
N VAL A 36 -3.73 12.69 4.05
CA VAL A 36 -3.08 12.69 5.38
C VAL A 36 -4.18 12.56 6.44
N LEU A 37 -3.99 11.62 7.38
CA LEU A 37 -4.92 11.31 8.45
C LEU A 37 -4.60 12.15 9.70
N ALA A 38 -5.56 12.22 10.62
CA ALA A 38 -5.47 13.10 11.79
C ALA A 38 -4.33 12.72 12.77
N ASP A 39 -3.88 11.47 12.73
CA ASP A 39 -2.78 10.93 13.53
C ASP A 39 -1.39 11.21 12.89
N GLY A 40 -1.35 11.89 11.75
CA GLY A 40 -0.12 12.19 11.01
C GLY A 40 0.34 11.06 10.07
N THR A 41 -0.38 9.95 10.02
CA THR A 41 -0.18 8.90 9.01
C THR A 41 -0.88 9.30 7.69
N TYR A 42 -0.78 8.48 6.65
CA TYR A 42 -1.49 8.75 5.40
C TYR A 42 -2.16 7.52 4.80
N ALA A 43 -3.29 7.76 4.14
CA ALA A 43 -3.92 6.81 3.26
C ALA A 43 -3.27 6.86 1.87
N SER A 44 -3.16 5.69 1.26
CA SER A 44 -2.72 5.50 -0.12
C SER A 44 -3.62 4.48 -0.82
N VAL A 45 -3.35 4.21 -2.10
CA VAL A 45 -4.13 3.26 -2.91
C VAL A 45 -3.19 2.33 -3.68
N VAL A 46 -3.49 1.04 -3.60
CA VAL A 46 -2.89 0.00 -4.44
C VAL A 46 -3.81 -0.17 -5.64
N ILE A 47 -3.35 0.22 -6.83
CA ILE A 47 -4.14 0.15 -8.07
C ILE A 47 -3.74 -1.08 -8.86
N ASN A 48 -4.72 -1.73 -9.47
CA ASN A 48 -4.48 -2.87 -10.35
C ASN A 48 -3.45 -2.47 -11.44
N PRO A 49 -2.28 -3.11 -11.47
CA PRO A 49 -1.19 -2.76 -12.37
C PRO A 49 -1.49 -3.11 -13.84
N LYS A 50 -2.67 -3.64 -14.17
CA LYS A 50 -3.17 -3.79 -15.55
C LYS A 50 -3.95 -2.55 -16.02
N LEU A 51 -4.40 -1.67 -15.11
CA LEU A 51 -5.13 -0.46 -15.48
C LEU A 51 -4.22 0.61 -16.07
N ARG A 52 -4.68 1.26 -17.14
CA ARG A 52 -3.96 2.29 -17.87
C ARG A 52 -4.87 3.49 -18.15
N GLY A 53 -4.25 4.65 -18.37
CA GLY A 53 -4.92 5.89 -18.79
C GLY A 53 -6.12 6.27 -17.92
N ALA A 54 -7.20 6.72 -18.56
CA ALA A 54 -8.37 7.29 -17.89
C ALA A 54 -8.99 6.38 -16.81
N ARG A 55 -8.90 5.05 -16.94
CA ARG A 55 -9.42 4.15 -15.90
C ARG A 55 -8.59 4.20 -14.63
N ARG A 56 -7.26 4.25 -14.75
CA ARG A 56 -6.35 4.45 -13.60
C ARG A 56 -6.61 5.80 -12.94
N ASP A 57 -6.82 6.85 -13.73
CA ASP A 57 -7.06 8.20 -13.21
C ASP A 57 -8.38 8.27 -12.45
N ARG A 58 -9.44 7.61 -12.93
CA ARG A 58 -10.72 7.50 -12.20
C ARG A 58 -10.56 6.84 -10.85
N VAL A 59 -9.77 5.77 -10.75
CA VAL A 59 -9.48 5.10 -9.47
C VAL A 59 -8.77 6.06 -8.51
N LEU A 60 -7.77 6.81 -9.01
CA LEU A 60 -7.09 7.82 -8.19
C LEU A 60 -8.04 8.93 -7.71
N THR A 61 -8.92 9.41 -8.59
CA THR A 61 -9.93 10.43 -8.23
C THR A 61 -10.92 9.89 -7.22
N ALA A 62 -11.44 8.68 -7.41
CA ALA A 62 -12.36 8.03 -6.49
C ALA A 62 -11.74 7.82 -5.10
N ALA A 63 -10.48 7.33 -5.07
CA ALA A 63 -9.74 7.16 -3.83
C ALA A 63 -9.57 8.48 -3.07
N LYS A 64 -9.19 9.56 -3.76
CA LYS A 64 -9.06 10.91 -3.16
C LYS A 64 -10.39 11.49 -2.68
N ALA A 65 -11.49 11.13 -3.32
CA ALA A 65 -12.84 11.50 -2.88
C ALA A 65 -13.34 10.66 -1.69
N GLY A 66 -12.62 9.62 -1.28
CA GLY A 66 -13.06 8.68 -0.25
C GLY A 66 -14.19 7.77 -0.71
N ALA A 67 -14.35 7.58 -2.02
CA ALA A 67 -15.33 6.66 -2.57
C ALA A 67 -14.85 5.20 -2.46
N GLU A 68 -15.81 4.29 -2.33
CA GLU A 68 -15.55 2.85 -2.40
C GLU A 68 -14.96 2.49 -3.77
N LEU A 69 -13.94 1.63 -3.77
CA LEU A 69 -13.27 1.17 -4.99
C LEU A 69 -13.77 -0.23 -5.36
N ASP A 70 -13.85 -0.52 -6.66
CA ASP A 70 -14.03 -1.90 -7.12
C ASP A 70 -12.77 -2.71 -6.74
N PRO A 71 -12.90 -3.87 -6.06
CA PRO A 71 -11.77 -4.74 -5.73
C PRO A 71 -10.97 -5.23 -6.95
N GLN A 72 -11.53 -5.17 -8.16
CA GLN A 72 -10.82 -5.43 -9.41
C GLN A 72 -9.94 -4.26 -9.86
N ASP A 73 -10.20 -3.06 -9.35
CA ASP A 73 -9.54 -1.82 -9.75
C ASP A 73 -8.51 -1.33 -8.73
N GLY A 74 -8.76 -1.51 -7.44
CA GLY A 74 -7.80 -1.18 -6.40
C GLY A 74 -8.31 -1.29 -4.98
N TYR A 75 -7.39 -1.10 -4.04
CA TYR A 75 -7.65 -1.17 -2.60
C TYR A 75 -7.06 0.06 -1.90
N LEU A 76 -7.84 0.66 -1.00
CA LEU A 76 -7.33 1.68 -0.08
C LEU A 76 -6.45 1.00 0.98
N MET A 77 -5.36 1.68 1.34
CA MET A 77 -4.48 1.24 2.42
C MET A 77 -4.10 2.40 3.33
N HIS A 78 -3.82 2.08 4.58
CA HIS A 78 -3.25 2.98 5.55
C HIS A 78 -1.74 2.74 5.61
N VAL A 79 -0.93 3.80 5.54
CA VAL A 79 0.52 3.73 5.54
C VAL A 79 1.07 4.34 6.82
N ILE A 80 1.85 3.55 7.56
CA ILE A 80 2.57 3.97 8.76
C ILE A 80 4.06 3.93 8.47
N GLU A 81 4.70 5.09 8.51
CA GLU A 81 6.15 5.18 8.44
C GLU A 81 6.72 5.04 9.85
N TYR A 82 7.63 4.08 10.04
CA TYR A 82 8.38 3.94 11.28
C TYR A 82 9.87 3.80 10.97
N LYS A 83 10.68 4.44 11.80
CA LYS A 83 12.13 4.28 11.75
C LYS A 83 12.48 2.97 12.44
N CYS A 84 13.06 2.02 11.70
CA CYS A 84 13.68 0.86 12.33
C CYS A 84 14.93 1.35 13.09
N PRO A 85 15.08 1.06 14.39
CA PRO A 85 16.34 1.35 15.08
C PRO A 85 17.46 0.58 14.38
N THR A 86 18.52 1.28 13.99
CA THR A 86 19.76 0.61 13.57
C THR A 86 20.32 -0.09 14.79
N GLY A 87 20.01 -1.37 14.96
CA GLY A 87 20.60 -2.17 16.02
C GLY A 87 22.09 -2.33 15.76
N THR A 88 22.93 -1.68 16.55
CA THR A 88 24.25 -2.25 16.83
C THR A 88 23.99 -3.52 17.63
N ALA A 89 23.84 -4.64 16.93
CA ALA A 89 23.91 -5.95 17.57
C ALA A 89 25.37 -6.14 18.02
N THR A 90 25.68 -5.71 19.24
CA THR A 90 26.86 -6.20 19.94
C THR A 90 26.56 -7.65 20.29
N ALA A 91 27.11 -8.58 19.52
CA ALA A 91 27.12 -9.99 19.90
C ALA A 91 27.91 -10.13 21.22
N PRO A 92 27.44 -10.93 22.19
CA PRO A 92 28.28 -11.27 23.34
C PRO A 92 29.45 -12.11 22.83
N VAL A 93 30.68 -11.67 23.13
CA VAL A 93 31.86 -12.52 23.03
C VAL A 93 31.67 -13.68 24.00
N SER A 94 31.69 -14.91 23.45
CA SER A 94 31.83 -16.14 24.24
C SER A 94 33.30 -16.43 24.48
#